data_AF-A0A816HPQ3-F1
#
_entry.id   AF-A0A816HPQ3-F1
#
_cell.length_a   1.000
_cell.length_b   1.000
_cell.length_c   1.000
_cell.angle_alpha   90.00
_cell.angle_beta   90.00
_cell.angle_gamma   90.00
#
_symmetry.space_group_name_H-M   'P 1'
#
loop_
_entity.id
_entity.type
_entity.pdbx_description
1 polymer ?
#
loop_
_entity_poly.entity_id
_entity_poly.type
_entity_poly.pdbx_seq_one_letter_code
_entity_poly.pdbx_strand_id
1 'polypeptide(L)'
;LQGTGYLLVNIEDNPRQTIGIGCVTQTMCAPNMEFQAVNPSTQVALFSTCLSNCSTIENITWNIYTGSLNSSSNVTRWTLFNQINLYENIWFFGRNTSNFTSTNQLFIMNSQINLWRFEVLYQFPLESSRSALNFIIN
;
A
#
# COMPACT_ATOMS: atom_id res chain seq x y z
N LEU A 1 14.72 12.11 -21.52
CA LEU A 1 14.99 11.01 -20.57
C LEU A 1 14.28 11.36 -19.25
N GLN A 2 13.00 11.01 -19.12
CA GLN A 2 12.28 11.12 -17.85
C GLN A 2 12.55 9.82 -17.10
N GLY A 3 13.42 9.87 -16.09
CA GLY A 3 13.63 8.75 -15.19
C GLY A 3 12.45 8.67 -14.22
N THR A 4 11.72 7.56 -14.26
CA THR A 4 10.70 7.23 -13.25
C THR A 4 11.43 7.06 -11.91
N GLY A 5 11.43 8.12 -11.09
CA GLY A 5 12.05 8.11 -9.77
C GLY A 5 11.16 7.37 -8.77
N TYR A 6 11.52 6.13 -8.47
CA TYR A 6 10.85 5.32 -7.45
C TYR A 6 11.36 5.71 -6.05
N LEU A 7 10.47 6.07 -5.13
CA LEU A 7 10.84 6.33 -3.73
C LEU A 7 10.52 5.10 -2.87
N LEU A 8 11.53 4.53 -2.23
CA LEU A 8 11.38 3.44 -1.26
C LEU A 8 11.10 4.03 0.13
N VAL A 9 10.00 3.62 0.74
CA VAL A 9 9.66 3.93 2.14
C VAL A 9 9.84 2.65 2.94
N ASN A 10 10.78 2.66 3.88
CA ASN A 10 10.98 1.58 4.83
C ASN A 10 10.14 1.88 6.06
N ILE A 11 9.11 1.08 6.32
CA ILE A 11 8.46 1.04 7.63
C ILE A 11 9.10 -0.12 8.38
N GLU A 12 10.01 0.20 9.31
CA GLU A 12 10.71 -0.80 10.11
C GLU A 12 9.77 -1.46 11.11
N ASP A 13 9.63 -2.79 11.02
CA ASP A 13 9.52 -3.69 12.18
C ASP A 13 9.62 -5.18 11.76
N ASN A 14 10.81 -5.63 11.34
CA ASN A 14 11.35 -7.00 11.59
C ASN A 14 12.77 -7.17 10.96
N PRO A 15 13.74 -7.85 11.61
CA PRO A 15 15.08 -8.08 11.04
C PRO A 15 15.15 -9.22 9.99
N ARG A 16 14.02 -9.72 9.50
CA ARG A 16 13.95 -10.80 8.50
C ARG A 16 13.26 -10.33 7.24
N GLN A 17 13.91 -10.61 6.10
CA GLN A 17 13.48 -10.33 4.73
C GLN A 17 12.71 -9.01 4.57
N THR A 18 13.43 -7.91 4.36
CA THR A 18 12.82 -6.58 4.30
C THR A 18 12.17 -6.34 2.94
N ILE A 19 10.87 -6.01 2.94
CA ILE A 19 10.15 -5.57 1.75
C ILE A 19 10.06 -4.05 1.76
N GLY A 20 10.65 -3.43 0.74
CA GLY A 20 10.49 -2.01 0.46
C GLY A 20 9.20 -1.79 -0.33
N ILE A 21 8.43 -0.78 0.05
CA ILE A 21 7.23 -0.34 -0.65
C ILE A 21 7.42 1.11 -1.09
N GLY A 22 6.84 1.47 -2.24
CA GLY A 22 6.98 2.83 -2.77
C GLY A 22 5.86 3.24 -3.72
N CYS A 23 5.75 4.53 -3.95
CA CYS A 23 4.87 5.08 -4.99
C CYS A 23 5.59 5.09 -6.35
N VAL A 24 4.85 4.77 -7.41
CA VAL A 24 5.35 4.90 -8.79
C VAL A 24 5.61 6.38 -9.15
N THR A 25 4.76 7.28 -8.67
CA THR A 25 4.93 8.73 -8.84
C THR A 25 5.56 9.32 -7.58
N GLN A 26 6.73 9.95 -7.72
CA GLN A 26 7.48 10.52 -6.59
C GLN A 26 6.68 11.56 -5.79
N THR A 27 5.78 12.31 -6.42
CA THR A 27 4.96 13.31 -5.72
C THR A 27 3.89 12.72 -4.81
N MET A 28 3.61 11.42 -4.89
CA MET A 28 2.61 10.74 -4.03
C MET A 28 3.21 10.16 -2.76
N CYS A 29 4.53 9.93 -2.71
CA CYS A 29 5.21 9.44 -1.52
C CYS A 29 6.32 10.41 -1.14
N ALA A 30 6.22 11.02 0.03
CA ALA A 30 7.28 11.77 0.68
C ALA A 30 8.02 10.89 1.70
N PRO A 31 9.35 11.03 1.82
CA PRO A 31 10.13 10.26 2.78
C PRO A 31 9.79 10.66 4.22
N ASN A 32 9.88 9.70 5.15
CA ASN A 32 9.70 9.90 6.59
C ASN A 32 8.31 10.39 7.02
N MET A 33 7.30 10.22 6.17
CA MET A 33 5.91 10.54 6.49
C MET A 33 5.14 9.26 6.84
N GLU A 34 4.47 9.26 7.99
CA GLU A 34 3.57 8.17 8.39
C GLU A 34 2.37 8.05 7.45
N PHE A 35 1.88 9.19 6.94
CA PHE A 35 0.76 9.29 6.01
C PHE A 35 1.13 10.12 4.79
N GLN A 36 0.73 9.63 3.62
CA GLN A 36 0.91 10.28 2.33
C GLN A 36 -0.39 10.98 1.92
N ALA A 37 -0.35 12.29 1.67
CA ALA A 37 -1.53 13.04 1.24
C ALA A 37 -1.75 12.86 -0.27
N VAL A 38 -2.93 12.40 -0.67
CA VAL A 38 -3.27 12.20 -2.09
C VAL A 38 -4.67 12.75 -2.37
N ASN A 39 -4.84 13.38 -3.54
CA ASN A 39 -6.13 13.88 -3.98
C ASN A 39 -7.07 12.71 -4.36
N PRO A 40 -8.37 12.72 -4.01
CA PRO A 40 -9.32 11.67 -4.34
C PRO A 40 -9.44 11.36 -5.84
N SER A 41 -9.16 12.33 -6.71
CA SER A 41 -9.17 12.16 -8.16
C SER A 41 -7.92 11.46 -8.71
N THR A 42 -6.91 11.24 -7.88
CA THR A 42 -5.63 10.63 -8.26
C THR A 42 -5.67 9.12 -8.04
N GLN A 43 -5.21 8.35 -9.04
CA GLN A 43 -4.99 6.91 -8.87
C GLN A 43 -3.77 6.65 -7.96
N VAL A 44 -3.82 5.60 -7.15
CA VAL A 44 -2.68 5.19 -6.31
C VAL A 44 -1.98 4.04 -7.00
N ALA A 45 -0.78 4.31 -7.53
CA ALA A 45 0.08 3.30 -8.14
C ALA A 45 1.30 3.07 -7.25
N LEU A 46 1.46 1.83 -6.78
CA LEU A 46 2.49 1.40 -5.85
C LEU A 46 3.33 0.29 -6.47
N PHE A 47 4.55 0.16 -5.98
CA PHE A 47 5.38 -0.99 -6.24
C PHE A 47 5.97 -1.49 -4.93
N SER A 48 6.39 -2.74 -4.95
CA SER A 48 7.09 -3.39 -3.85
C SER A 48 8.32 -4.10 -4.39
N THR A 49 9.38 -4.09 -3.60
CA THR A 49 10.63 -4.77 -3.94
C THR A 49 11.14 -5.46 -2.70
N CYS A 50 11.71 -6.64 -2.90
CA CYS A 50 12.50 -7.25 -1.84
C CYS A 50 13.87 -6.57 -1.77
N LEU A 51 14.31 -6.25 -0.56
CA LEU A 51 15.61 -5.61 -0.29
C LEU A 51 16.68 -6.64 0.13
N SER A 52 16.29 -7.90 0.38
CA SER A 52 17.17 -9.02 0.71
C SER A 52 17.15 -10.11 -0.35
N ASN A 53 17.77 -11.25 -0.09
CA ASN A 53 17.69 -12.42 -0.98
C ASN A 53 16.27 -13.02 -0.93
N CYS A 54 15.45 -12.71 -1.94
CA CYS A 54 14.10 -13.23 -2.13
C CYS A 54 14.01 -14.20 -3.32
N SER A 55 14.87 -15.21 -3.34
CA SER A 55 14.92 -16.19 -4.44
C SER A 55 13.72 -17.13 -4.52
N THR A 56 12.92 -17.26 -3.44
CA THR A 56 11.79 -18.20 -3.36
C THR A 56 10.52 -17.51 -2.87
N ILE A 57 10.07 -16.47 -3.56
CA ILE A 57 8.76 -15.86 -3.30
C ILE A 57 7.70 -16.86 -3.79
N GLU A 58 6.85 -17.35 -2.90
CA GLU A 58 5.73 -18.24 -3.25
C GLU A 58 4.52 -17.43 -3.71
N ASN A 59 4.25 -16.31 -3.04
CA ASN A 59 3.10 -15.47 -3.34
C ASN A 59 3.32 -14.02 -2.90
N ILE A 60 2.70 -13.09 -3.60
CA ILE A 60 2.61 -11.68 -3.23
C ILE A 60 1.12 -11.36 -3.15
N THR A 61 0.68 -10.68 -2.10
CA THR A 61 -0.73 -10.27 -1.96
C THR A 61 -0.82 -8.84 -1.45
N TRP A 62 -1.63 -8.03 -2.13
CA TRP A 62 -1.99 -6.70 -1.66
C TRP A 62 -3.31 -6.73 -0.88
N ASN A 63 -3.26 -6.19 0.34
CA ASN A 63 -4.38 -5.98 1.23
C ASN A 63 -4.63 -4.48 1.40
N ILE A 64 -5.90 -4.10 1.45
CA ILE A 64 -6.31 -2.70 1.56
C ILE A 64 -7.16 -2.56 2.81
N TYR A 65 -6.84 -1.55 3.60
CA TYR A 65 -7.51 -1.28 4.86
C TYR A 65 -8.03 0.15 4.86
N THR A 66 -9.16 0.34 5.53
CA THR A 66 -9.75 1.64 5.83
C THR A 66 -9.45 1.96 7.29
N GLY A 67 -9.00 3.18 7.56
CA GLY A 67 -8.69 3.65 8.91
C GLY A 67 -9.86 4.40 9.53
N SER A 68 -10.08 4.20 10.83
CA SER A 68 -10.90 5.10 11.64
C SER A 68 -10.07 5.64 12.80
N LEU A 69 -10.10 6.96 12.98
CA LEU A 69 -9.45 7.61 14.12
C LEU A 69 -10.30 7.37 15.36
N ASN A 70 -9.72 6.73 16.37
CA ASN A 70 -10.32 6.74 17.68
C ASN A 70 -9.92 8.03 18.39
N SER A 71 -10.87 8.96 18.52
CA SER A 71 -10.68 10.30 19.10
C SER A 71 -10.12 10.30 20.53
N SER A 72 -10.18 9.17 21.24
CA SER A 72 -9.71 9.03 22.61
C SER A 72 -8.24 8.59 22.75
N SER A 73 -7.68 7.92 21.73
CA SER A 73 -6.35 7.29 21.85
C SER A 73 -5.32 7.75 20.81
N ASN A 74 -5.71 8.58 19.83
CA ASN A 74 -4.88 8.94 18.67
C ASN A 74 -4.33 7.73 17.90
N VAL A 75 -4.92 6.54 18.09
CA VAL A 75 -4.57 5.33 17.36
C VAL A 75 -5.53 5.17 16.19
N THR A 76 -4.99 4.97 14.99
CA THR A 76 -5.79 4.61 13.82
C THR A 76 -6.12 3.13 13.87
N ARG A 77 -7.41 2.79 13.88
CA ARG A 77 -7.88 1.41 13.77
C ARG A 77 -8.02 1.03 12.30
N TRP A 78 -7.24 0.06 11.85
CA TRP A 78 -7.29 -0.46 10.49
C TRP A 78 -8.30 -1.60 10.38
N THR A 79 -9.24 -1.48 9.44
CA THR A 79 -10.22 -2.52 9.11
C THR A 79 -10.04 -2.94 7.67
N LEU A 80 -9.96 -4.25 7.41
CA LEU A 80 -9.78 -4.77 6.05
C LEU A 80 -10.95 -4.34 5.17
N PHE A 81 -10.66 -3.82 3.98
CA PHE A 81 -11.67 -3.47 2.98
C PHE A 81 -12.26 -4.74 2.37
N ASN A 82 -13.43 -5.12 2.87
CA ASN A 82 -14.07 -6.41 2.57
C ASN A 82 -14.57 -6.57 1.12
N GLN A 83 -14.63 -5.49 0.33
CA GLN A 83 -15.13 -5.52 -1.05
C GLN A 83 -14.03 -5.72 -2.10
N ILE A 84 -12.78 -5.93 -1.70
CA ILE A 84 -11.64 -5.97 -2.63
C ILE A 84 -11.81 -7.00 -3.76
N ASN A 85 -12.37 -8.18 -3.46
CA ASN A 85 -12.59 -9.24 -4.45
C ASN A 85 -13.75 -8.94 -5.41
N LEU A 86 -14.71 -8.10 -5.01
CA LEU A 86 -15.84 -7.71 -5.88
C LEU A 86 -15.40 -6.72 -6.97
N TYR A 87 -14.35 -5.95 -6.69
CA TYR A 87 -13.83 -4.90 -7.58
C TYR A 87 -12.44 -5.24 -8.14
N GLU A 88 -12.05 -6.51 -8.09
CA GLU A 88 -10.87 -7.01 -8.78
C GLU A 88 -10.95 -6.68 -10.28
N ASN A 89 -9.86 -6.18 -10.86
CA ASN A 89 -9.80 -5.74 -12.26
C ASN A 89 -10.79 -4.61 -12.63
N ILE A 90 -11.43 -3.97 -11.64
CA ILE A 90 -12.25 -2.78 -11.81
C ILE A 90 -11.57 -1.60 -11.10
N TRP A 91 -11.34 -1.73 -9.79
CA TRP A 91 -10.64 -0.73 -8.98
C TRP A 91 -9.24 -1.15 -8.60
N PHE A 92 -8.91 -2.44 -8.71
CA PHE A 92 -7.66 -3.02 -8.24
C PHE A 92 -6.99 -3.83 -9.34
N PHE A 93 -5.73 -3.53 -9.60
CA PHE A 93 -4.92 -4.21 -10.62
C PHE A 93 -3.59 -4.63 -10.02
N GLY A 94 -3.13 -5.84 -10.39
CA GLY A 94 -1.82 -6.35 -9.95
C GLY A 94 -1.74 -6.80 -8.49
N ARG A 95 -2.88 -7.12 -7.86
CA ARG A 95 -2.95 -7.52 -6.44
C ARG A 95 -2.08 -8.71 -6.05
N ASN A 96 -1.74 -9.58 -7.00
CA ASN A 96 -0.87 -10.72 -6.75
C ASN A 96 0.53 -10.54 -7.35
N THR A 97 0.97 -9.30 -7.54
CA THR A 97 2.25 -8.96 -8.15
C THR A 97 2.98 -7.89 -7.36
N SER A 98 4.24 -7.62 -7.69
CA SER A 98 5.02 -6.55 -7.06
C SER A 98 4.49 -5.15 -7.39
N ASN A 99 3.75 -4.98 -8.48
CA ASN A 99 3.17 -3.70 -8.89
C ASN A 99 1.66 -3.72 -8.63
N PHE A 100 1.17 -2.69 -7.94
CA PHE A 100 -0.23 -2.58 -7.61
C PHE A 100 -0.79 -1.22 -8.03
N THR A 101 -2.01 -1.21 -8.54
CA THR A 101 -2.71 0.04 -8.85
C THR A 101 -4.12 -0.02 -8.31
N SER A 102 -4.50 1.04 -7.59
CA SER A 102 -5.87 1.35 -7.25
C SER A 102 -6.35 2.56 -8.04
N THR A 103 -7.50 2.44 -8.71
CA THR A 103 -8.11 3.55 -9.44
C THR A 103 -8.67 4.60 -8.49
N ASN A 104 -8.72 5.85 -8.94
CA ASN A 104 -9.38 6.94 -8.21
C ASN A 104 -10.87 6.67 -7.89
N GLN A 105 -11.54 5.81 -8.66
CA GLN A 105 -12.93 5.43 -8.43
C GLN A 105 -13.15 4.80 -7.04
N LEU A 106 -12.13 4.12 -6.48
CA LEU A 106 -12.17 3.63 -5.10
C LEU A 106 -12.50 4.78 -4.13
N PHE A 107 -11.76 5.88 -4.25
CA PHE A 107 -11.84 7.00 -3.33
C PHE A 107 -13.08 7.85 -3.58
N ILE A 108 -13.46 8.04 -4.84
CA ILE A 108 -14.69 8.76 -5.22
C ILE A 108 -15.93 8.04 -4.67
N MET A 109 -15.98 6.70 -4.79
CA MET A 109 -17.13 5.90 -4.32
C MET A 109 -17.14 5.69 -2.80
N ASN A 110 -16.03 5.97 -2.12
CA ASN A 110 -15.89 5.84 -0.68
C ASN A 110 -15.44 7.16 -0.05
N SER A 111 -16.05 8.27 -0.47
CA SER A 111 -15.65 9.63 -0.08
C SER A 111 -15.80 9.92 1.42
N GLN A 112 -16.50 9.06 2.16
CA GLN A 112 -16.58 9.11 3.62
C GLN A 112 -15.32 8.57 4.33
N ILE A 113 -14.41 7.93 3.59
CA ILE A 113 -13.21 7.29 4.14
C ILE A 113 -11.97 8.09 3.74
N ASN A 114 -11.34 8.70 4.73
CA ASN A 114 -10.18 9.56 4.49
C ASN A 114 -8.86 8.84 4.76
N LEU A 115 -8.87 7.72 5.48
CA LEU A 115 -7.68 6.99 5.87
C LEU A 115 -7.63 5.65 5.16
N TRP A 116 -6.54 5.43 4.44
CA TRP A 116 -6.32 4.21 3.67
C TRP A 116 -4.95 3.64 4.00
N ARG A 117 -4.84 2.32 4.05
CA ARG A 117 -3.57 1.62 4.18
C ARG A 117 -3.49 0.54 3.11
N PHE A 118 -2.42 0.59 2.34
CA PHE A 118 -2.09 -0.41 1.33
C PHE A 118 -0.92 -1.22 1.88
N GLU A 119 -1.19 -2.49 2.17
CA GLU A 119 -0.20 -3.42 2.70
C GLU A 119 0.11 -4.48 1.65
N VAL A 120 1.39 -4.76 1.46
CA VAL A 120 1.87 -5.87 0.66
C VAL A 120 2.39 -6.97 1.58
N LEU A 121 1.97 -8.20 1.30
CA LEU A 121 2.41 -9.42 1.96
C LEU A 121 3.18 -10.27 0.98
N TYR A 122 4.44 -10.58 1.30
CA TYR A 122 5.24 -11.57 0.60
C TYR A 122 5.21 -12.85 1.42
N GLN A 123 4.86 -13.97 0.79
CA GLN A 123 4.92 -15.29 1.38
C GLN A 123 6.15 -16.03 0.84
N PHE A 124 6.89 -16.62 1.77
CA PHE A 124 8.06 -17.46 1.52
C PHE A 124 7.83 -18.84 2.17
N PRO A 125 8.61 -19.87 1.83
CA PRO A 125 8.37 -21.23 2.31
C PRO A 125 8.36 -21.40 3.84
N LEU A 126 9.10 -20.53 4.55
CA LEU A 126 9.29 -20.63 6.01
C LEU A 126 8.80 -19.40 6.77
N GLU A 127 8.51 -18.30 6.09
CA GLU A 127 8.15 -17.03 6.73
C GLU A 127 7.33 -16.14 5.79
N SER A 128 6.84 -15.02 6.34
CA SER A 128 6.17 -14.00 5.55
C SER A 128 6.69 -12.63 5.95
N SER A 129 6.82 -11.73 4.99
CA SER A 129 7.21 -10.35 5.24
C SER A 129 6.13 -9.39 4.76
N ARG A 130 6.00 -8.27 5.45
CA ARG A 130 4.94 -7.28 5.23
C ARG A 130 5.54 -5.89 5.18
N SER A 131 4.95 -5.06 4.34
CA SER A 131 5.25 -3.64 4.29
C SER A 131 3.99 -2.88 3.91
N ALA A 132 3.86 -1.62 4.32
CA ALA A 132 2.64 -0.86 4.09
C ALA A 132 2.92 0.62 3.83
N LEU A 133 1.96 1.28 3.20
CA LEU A 133 1.89 2.73 3.10
C LEU A 133 0.50 3.20 3.53
N ASN A 134 0.47 4.24 4.35
CA ASN A 134 -0.77 4.88 4.75
C ASN A 134 -0.99 6.15 3.94
N PHE A 135 -2.24 6.41 3.59
CA PHE A 135 -2.66 7.56 2.80
C PHE A 135 -3.78 8.30 3.53
N ILE A 136 -3.71 9.63 3.44
CA ILE A 136 -4.83 10.52 3.74
C ILE A 136 -5.38 11.00 2.41
N ILE A 137 -6.65 10.69 2.14
CA ILE A 137 -7.38 11.08 0.95
C ILE A 137 -8.43 12.11 1.37
N ASN A 138 -8.35 13.33 0.83
CA ASN A 138 -9.23 14.46 1.16
C ASN A 138 -9.57 15.28 -0.08
#